data_AF-A0A223MXZ6-F1
#
_entry.id   AF-A0A223MXZ6-F1
#
_cell.length_a   1.000
_cell.length_b   1.000
_cell.length_c   1.000
_cell.angle_alpha   90.00
_cell.angle_beta   90.00
_cell.angle_gamma   90.00
#
_symmetry.space_group_name_H-M   'P 1'
#
loop_
_entity.id
_entity.type
_entity.pdbx_description
1 polymer ?
#
loop_
_entity_poly.entity_id
_entity_poly.type
_entity_poly.pdbx_seq_one_letter_code
_entity_poly.pdbx_strand_id
1 'polypeptide(L)'
;MKIYKKRYQKILHYYLSKKRLLSHEFFVLTSLTEDEIEAWFSVSRYELREKLLLLGLVVEYQALRLHPKKKEFVLLRTRLEQKLYLWSDVLGLNHIPTASSTILSGLLLLREHNKRHALILAMRLGIDVPEVSIGVQYPYRLSNFIQRVMNSSSI
;
A
#
# COMPACT_ATOMS: atom_id res chain seq x y z
N MET A 1 -25.36 -1.25 12.14
CA MET A 1 -24.02 -1.84 11.95
C MET A 1 -23.06 -0.77 11.43
N LYS A 2 -21.90 -0.58 12.07
CA LYS A 2 -20.89 0.39 11.61
C LYS A 2 -20.42 0.08 10.17
N ILE A 3 -20.11 1.11 9.38
CA ILE A 3 -19.80 0.97 7.94
C ILE A 3 -18.63 0.02 7.69
N TYR A 4 -17.56 0.12 8.48
CA TYR A 4 -16.38 -0.74 8.34
C TYR A 4 -16.71 -2.22 8.57
N LYS A 5 -17.57 -2.55 9.54
CA LYS A 5 -18.02 -3.94 9.79
C LYS A 5 -18.80 -4.49 8.60
N LYS A 6 -19.68 -3.65 8.00
CA LYS A 6 -20.41 -4.03 6.78
C LYS A 6 -19.47 -4.35 5.63
N ARG A 7 -18.43 -3.52 5.43
CA ARG A 7 -17.43 -3.72 4.38
C ARG A 7 -16.61 -4.99 4.61
N TYR A 8 -16.17 -5.23 5.84
CA TYR A 8 -15.48 -6.45 6.23
C TYR A 8 -16.33 -7.69 5.97
N GLN A 9 -17.57 -7.74 6.46
CA GLN A 9 -18.48 -8.87 6.25
C GLN A 9 -18.75 -9.13 4.76
N LYS A 10 -18.91 -8.08 3.95
CA LYS A 10 -19.11 -8.24 2.50
C LYS A 10 -17.90 -8.91 1.84
N ILE A 11 -16.69 -8.52 2.23
CA ILE A 11 -15.45 -9.09 1.71
C ILE A 11 -15.26 -10.52 2.20
N LEU A 12 -15.46 -10.74 3.51
CA LEU A 12 -15.42 -12.07 4.10
C LEU A 12 -16.37 -13.02 3.38
N HIS A 13 -17.64 -12.63 3.22
CA HIS A 13 -18.62 -13.44 2.50
C HIS A 13 -18.21 -13.69 1.05
N TYR A 14 -17.76 -12.67 0.32
CA TYR A 14 -17.34 -12.82 -1.08
C TYR A 14 -16.18 -13.84 -1.22
N TYR A 15 -15.14 -13.72 -0.40
CA TYR A 15 -13.97 -14.61 -0.49
C TYR A 15 -14.23 -16.01 0.07
N LEU A 16 -15.13 -16.17 1.04
CA LEU A 16 -15.51 -17.50 1.53
C LEU A 16 -16.49 -18.24 0.63
N SER A 17 -17.33 -17.53 -0.13
CA SER A 17 -18.38 -18.14 -0.95
C SER A 17 -18.04 -18.24 -2.44
N LYS A 18 -17.23 -17.32 -2.98
CA LYS A 18 -17.03 -17.18 -4.44
C LYS A 18 -15.60 -17.34 -4.92
N LYS A 19 -14.59 -17.17 -4.07
CA LYS A 19 -13.18 -17.26 -4.46
C LYS A 19 -12.50 -18.39 -3.69
N ARG A 20 -11.53 -19.07 -4.31
CA ARG A 20 -10.63 -19.96 -3.56
C ARG A 20 -9.57 -19.11 -2.88
N LEU A 21 -9.52 -19.17 -1.55
CA LEU A 21 -8.46 -18.58 -0.74
C LEU A 21 -7.36 -19.61 -0.49
N LEU A 22 -6.11 -19.17 -0.50
CA LEU A 22 -5.02 -19.95 0.07
C LEU A 22 -5.13 -20.00 1.60
N SER A 23 -4.52 -21.00 2.24
CA SER A 23 -4.63 -21.19 3.69
C SER A 23 -4.18 -19.97 4.50
N HIS A 24 -3.11 -19.30 4.07
CA HIS A 24 -2.62 -18.10 4.74
C HIS A 24 -3.55 -16.90 4.54
N GLU A 25 -4.17 -16.76 3.37
CA GLU A 25 -5.12 -15.70 3.06
C GLU A 25 -6.39 -15.83 3.88
N PHE A 26 -6.90 -17.06 3.98
CA PHE A 26 -8.01 -17.41 4.85
C PHE A 26 -7.69 -17.03 6.30
N PHE A 27 -6.54 -17.49 6.82
CA PHE A 27 -6.15 -17.23 8.20
C PHE A 27 -6.06 -15.72 8.50
N VAL A 28 -5.43 -14.93 7.62
CA VAL A 28 -5.35 -13.48 7.82
C VAL A 28 -6.73 -12.84 7.82
N LEU A 29 -7.59 -13.21 6.86
CA LEU A 29 -8.92 -12.63 6.73
C LEU A 29 -9.83 -12.96 7.92
N THR A 30 -9.73 -14.16 8.51
CA THR A 30 -10.59 -14.57 9.63
C THR A 30 -10.03 -14.23 11.01
N SER A 31 -8.74 -13.86 11.11
CA SER A 31 -8.08 -13.53 12.39
C SER A 31 -7.91 -12.03 12.64
N LEU A 32 -8.65 -11.19 11.90
CA LEU A 32 -8.58 -9.75 12.11
C LEU A 32 -9.23 -9.35 13.43
N THR A 33 -8.54 -8.52 14.20
CA THR A 33 -9.08 -7.88 15.40
C THR A 33 -10.09 -6.79 15.04
N GLU A 34 -10.93 -6.39 15.99
CA GLU A 34 -11.87 -5.28 15.78
C GLU A 34 -11.16 -3.97 15.43
N ASP A 35 -9.99 -3.70 16.02
CA ASP A 35 -9.18 -2.51 15.72
C ASP A 35 -8.61 -2.56 14.29
N GLU A 36 -8.11 -3.72 13.83
CA GLU A 36 -7.67 -3.90 12.45
C GLU A 36 -8.83 -3.75 11.47
N ILE A 37 -10.01 -4.30 11.80
CA ILE A 37 -11.21 -4.17 10.97
C ILE A 37 -11.63 -2.69 10.87
N GLU A 38 -11.64 -1.96 11.97
CA GLU A 38 -11.95 -0.54 11.99
C GLU A 38 -10.94 0.26 11.17
N ALA A 39 -9.63 0.08 11.43
CA ALA A 39 -8.57 0.79 10.73
C ALA A 39 -8.55 0.50 9.22
N TRP A 40 -8.64 -0.77 8.82
CA TRP A 40 -8.41 -1.17 7.43
C TRP A 40 -9.65 -1.14 6.55
N PHE A 41 -10.86 -1.04 7.13
CA PHE A 41 -12.12 -0.98 6.37
C PHE A 41 -12.89 0.35 6.53
N SER A 42 -12.41 1.28 7.36
CA SER A 42 -12.96 2.64 7.50
C SER A 42 -12.87 3.48 6.23
N VAL A 43 -11.76 3.37 5.48
CA VAL A 43 -11.54 4.12 4.23
C VAL A 43 -12.31 3.53 3.05
N SER A 44 -12.75 4.37 2.11
CA SER A 44 -13.43 3.92 0.90
C SER A 44 -12.48 3.16 -0.05
N ARG A 45 -13.03 2.42 -1.04
CA ARG A 45 -12.19 1.75 -2.06
C ARG A 45 -11.45 2.78 -2.93
N TYR A 46 -12.06 3.95 -3.14
CA TYR A 46 -11.49 5.06 -3.89
C TYR A 46 -10.31 5.68 -3.15
N GLU A 47 -10.50 6.10 -1.89
CA GLU A 47 -9.42 6.63 -1.04
C GLU A 47 -8.26 5.64 -0.89
N LEU A 48 -8.58 4.34 -0.76
CA LEU A 48 -7.56 3.31 -0.72
C LEU A 48 -6.70 3.30 -1.99
N ARG A 49 -7.32 3.43 -3.17
CA ARG A 49 -6.58 3.51 -4.44
C ARG A 49 -5.71 4.76 -4.50
N GLU A 50 -6.20 5.91 -4.06
CA GLU A 50 -5.41 7.15 -4.02
C GLU A 50 -4.21 7.01 -3.10
N LYS A 51 -4.39 6.45 -1.90
CA LYS A 51 -3.30 6.20 -0.95
C LYS A 51 -2.24 5.27 -1.52
N LEU A 52 -2.63 4.15 -2.14
CA LEU A 52 -1.67 3.26 -2.79
C LEU A 52 -1.01 3.92 -4.01
N LEU A 53 -1.72 4.76 -4.75
CA LEU A 53 -1.14 5.51 -5.86
C LEU A 53 -0.07 6.49 -5.36
N LEU A 54 -0.32 7.21 -4.27
CA LEU A 54 0.66 8.09 -3.63
C LEU A 54 1.91 7.31 -3.17
N LEU A 55 1.73 6.17 -2.51
CA LEU A 55 2.84 5.28 -2.15
C LEU A 55 3.60 4.80 -3.38
N GLY A 56 2.90 4.48 -4.46
CA GLY A 56 3.50 4.05 -5.73
C GLY A 56 4.34 5.12 -6.39
N LEU A 57 3.85 6.36 -6.44
CA LEU A 57 4.62 7.50 -6.96
C LEU A 57 5.90 7.73 -6.16
N VAL A 58 5.88 7.47 -4.85
CA VAL A 58 7.08 7.52 -4.02
C VAL A 58 8.09 6.44 -4.40
N VAL A 59 7.63 5.21 -4.65
CA VAL A 59 8.51 4.13 -5.11
C VAL A 59 9.12 4.48 -6.47
N GLU A 60 8.32 4.97 -7.42
CA GLU A 60 8.81 5.43 -8.73
C GLU A 60 9.83 6.57 -8.60
N TYR A 61 9.60 7.48 -7.65
CA TYR A 61 10.50 8.60 -7.39
C TYR A 61 11.86 8.12 -6.90
N GLN A 62 11.87 7.19 -5.94
CA GLN A 62 13.11 6.61 -5.45
C GLN A 62 13.80 5.75 -6.53
N ALA A 63 13.05 5.05 -7.38
CA ALA A 63 13.62 4.31 -8.50
C ALA A 63 14.34 5.22 -9.49
N LEU A 64 13.72 6.35 -9.87
CA LEU A 64 14.35 7.36 -10.73
C LEU A 64 15.51 8.07 -10.04
N ARG A 65 15.51 8.17 -8.71
CA ARG A 65 16.65 8.73 -7.96
C ARG A 65 17.88 7.80 -8.01
N LEU A 66 17.67 6.49 -7.96
CA LEU A 66 18.73 5.47 -8.10
C LEU A 66 19.23 5.36 -9.54
N HIS A 67 18.33 5.53 -10.53
CA HIS A 67 18.64 5.43 -11.96
C HIS A 67 18.11 6.65 -12.73
N PRO A 68 18.85 7.78 -12.72
CA PRO A 68 18.34 9.07 -13.15
C PRO A 68 18.08 9.17 -14.65
N LYS A 69 16.80 9.30 -15.00
CA LYS A 69 16.34 9.84 -16.28
C LYS A 69 15.81 11.27 -16.06
N LYS A 70 16.59 12.27 -16.47
CA LYS A 70 16.35 13.69 -16.13
C LYS A 70 14.91 14.17 -16.38
N LYS A 71 14.30 13.80 -17.51
CA LYS A 71 12.95 14.25 -17.88
C LYS A 71 11.85 13.61 -17.02
N GLU A 72 11.90 12.30 -16.81
CA GLU A 72 10.92 11.56 -16.00
C GLU A 72 10.98 11.99 -14.53
N PHE A 73 12.18 12.24 -14.01
CA PHE A 73 12.38 12.68 -12.64
C PHE A 73 11.75 14.05 -12.34
N VAL A 74 11.92 15.03 -13.24
CA VAL A 74 11.32 16.37 -13.08
C VAL A 74 9.80 16.31 -13.12
N LEU A 75 9.22 15.54 -14.06
CA LEU A 75 7.77 15.36 -14.16
C LEU A 75 7.17 14.68 -12.93
N LEU A 76 7.90 13.76 -12.31
CA LEU A 76 7.41 13.09 -11.12
C LEU A 76 7.47 14.01 -9.89
N ARG A 77 8.48 14.88 -9.79
CA ARG A 77 8.56 15.89 -8.72
C ARG A 77 7.45 16.94 -8.77
N THR A 78 6.85 17.20 -9.93
CA THR A 78 5.69 18.10 -10.02
C THR A 78 4.38 17.41 -9.63
N ARG A 79 4.29 16.09 -9.83
CA ARG A 79 3.13 15.27 -9.44
C ARG A 79 3.14 14.90 -7.96
N LEU A 80 4.32 14.76 -7.37
CA LEU A 80 4.48 14.41 -5.98
C LEU A 80 4.71 15.68 -5.14
N GLU A 81 3.90 15.90 -4.12
CA GLU A 81 4.09 17.04 -3.22
C GLU A 81 5.48 17.04 -2.58
N GLN A 82 6.04 18.23 -2.37
CA GLN A 82 7.39 18.40 -1.83
C GLN A 82 7.62 17.64 -0.53
N LYS A 83 6.62 17.66 0.34
CA LYS A 83 6.65 16.95 1.61
C LYS A 83 6.88 15.44 1.45
N LEU A 84 6.24 14.83 0.45
CA LEU A 84 6.27 13.40 0.24
C LEU A 84 7.63 12.93 -0.31
N TYR A 85 8.23 13.63 -1.27
CA TYR A 85 9.55 13.20 -1.74
C TYR A 85 10.62 13.41 -0.67
N LEU A 86 10.57 14.52 0.09
CA LEU A 86 11.53 14.77 1.16
C LEU A 86 11.46 13.70 2.26
N TRP A 87 10.26 13.25 2.63
CA TRP A 87 10.12 12.13 3.57
C TRP A 87 10.53 10.80 2.97
N SER A 88 10.31 10.60 1.68
CA SER A 88 10.76 9.37 1.02
C SER A 88 12.29 9.27 0.97
N ASP A 89 13.00 10.39 0.92
CA ASP A 89 14.46 10.42 0.80
C ASP A 89 15.17 9.84 2.02
N VAL A 90 14.51 9.83 3.18
CA VAL A 90 15.06 9.26 4.41
C VAL A 90 14.76 7.78 4.59
N LEU A 91 13.95 7.15 3.72
CA LEU A 91 13.58 5.74 3.80
C LEU A 91 14.74 4.78 3.47
N GLY A 92 15.67 5.23 2.62
CA GLY A 92 16.82 4.44 2.19
C GLY A 92 16.39 3.23 1.35
N LEU A 93 15.58 3.44 0.31
CA LEU A 93 15.25 2.38 -0.64
C LEU A 93 16.48 2.08 -1.50
N ASN A 94 16.94 0.83 -1.49
CA ASN A 94 18.18 0.42 -2.17
C ASN A 94 17.96 -0.64 -3.26
N HIS A 95 16.82 -1.34 -3.23
CA HIS A 95 16.41 -2.26 -4.28
C HIS A 95 14.92 -2.05 -4.56
N ILE A 96 14.57 -1.71 -5.80
CA ILE A 96 13.19 -1.46 -6.20
C ILE A 96 12.90 -2.31 -7.44
N PRO A 97 12.07 -3.36 -7.33
CA PRO A 97 11.67 -4.17 -8.46
C PRO A 97 10.74 -3.37 -9.37
N THR A 98 10.75 -3.69 -10.67
CA THR A 98 9.78 -3.13 -11.61
C THR A 98 8.41 -3.74 -11.36
N ALA A 99 7.42 -2.91 -11.03
CA ALA A 99 6.02 -3.32 -10.95
C ALA A 99 5.26 -2.96 -12.24
N SER A 100 4.21 -3.71 -12.55
CA SER A 100 3.39 -3.47 -13.74
C SER A 100 2.45 -2.26 -13.63
N SER A 101 2.28 -1.69 -12.43
CA SER A 101 1.55 -0.43 -12.22
C SER A 101 1.98 0.30 -10.95
N THR A 102 1.76 1.61 -10.91
CA THR A 102 2.01 2.47 -9.75
C THR A 102 1.29 1.96 -8.50
N ILE A 103 0.04 1.52 -8.62
CA ILE A 103 -0.73 0.98 -7.48
C ILE A 103 -0.03 -0.26 -6.90
N LEU A 104 0.51 -1.14 -7.75
CA LEU A 104 1.26 -2.32 -7.30
C LEU A 104 2.58 -1.93 -6.65
N SER A 105 3.28 -0.90 -7.14
CA SER A 105 4.44 -0.33 -6.46
C SER A 105 4.10 0.14 -5.05
N GLY A 106 2.96 0.83 -4.89
CA GLY A 106 2.50 1.29 -3.58
C GLY A 106 2.11 0.14 -2.65
N LEU A 107 1.47 -0.90 -3.19
CA LEU A 107 1.13 -2.11 -2.46
C LEU A 107 2.40 -2.86 -1.99
N LEU A 108 3.43 -2.91 -2.83
CA LEU A 108 4.74 -3.48 -2.47
C LEU A 108 5.38 -2.72 -1.31
N LEU A 109 5.38 -1.39 -1.35
CA LEU A 109 5.91 -0.58 -0.25
C LEU A 109 5.15 -0.80 1.06
N LEU A 110 3.81 -0.91 0.97
CA LEU A 110 2.97 -1.24 2.13
C LEU A 110 3.25 -2.65 2.65
N ARG A 111 3.53 -3.62 1.78
CA ARG A 111 3.85 -5.00 2.17
C ARG A 111 5.13 -5.08 3.00
N GLU A 112 6.15 -4.29 2.67
CA GLU A 112 7.39 -4.22 3.47
C GLU A 112 7.16 -3.66 4.88
N HIS A 113 6.12 -2.83 5.05
CA HIS A 113 5.71 -2.34 6.36
C HIS A 113 4.85 -3.35 7.12
N ASN A 114 3.80 -3.86 6.48
CA ASN A 114 2.85 -4.78 7.09
C ASN A 114 2.22 -5.70 6.04
N LYS A 115 2.69 -6.94 5.99
CA LYS A 115 2.23 -7.97 5.05
C LYS A 115 0.74 -8.28 5.20
N ARG A 116 0.22 -8.39 6.43
CA ARG A 116 -1.20 -8.67 6.70
C ARG A 116 -2.08 -7.55 6.17
N HIS A 117 -1.70 -6.30 6.46
CA HIS A 117 -2.44 -5.14 6.01
C HIS A 117 -2.44 -5.04 4.47
N ALA A 118 -1.27 -5.18 3.83
CA ALA A 118 -1.16 -5.19 2.37
C ALA A 118 -2.05 -6.26 1.73
N LEU A 119 -2.06 -7.48 2.28
CA LEU A 119 -2.91 -8.56 1.79
C LEU A 119 -4.40 -8.21 1.87
N ILE A 120 -4.87 -7.67 3.00
CA ILE A 120 -6.25 -7.23 3.12
C ILE A 120 -6.58 -6.14 2.10
N LEU A 121 -5.72 -5.13 1.93
CA LEU A 121 -5.97 -4.07 0.95
C LEU A 121 -5.98 -4.58 -0.50
N ALA A 122 -5.12 -5.54 -0.83
CA ALA A 122 -5.11 -6.21 -2.11
C ALA A 122 -6.43 -6.95 -2.36
N MET A 123 -6.92 -7.70 -1.37
CA MET A 123 -8.22 -8.36 -1.43
C MET A 123 -9.38 -7.37 -1.62
N ARG A 124 -9.33 -6.22 -0.93
CA ARG A 124 -10.32 -5.13 -1.07
C ARG A 124 -10.33 -4.56 -2.49
N LEU A 125 -9.17 -4.49 -3.13
CA LEU A 125 -9.01 -3.99 -4.49
C LEU A 125 -9.21 -5.05 -5.57
N GLY A 126 -9.24 -6.33 -5.20
CA GLY A 126 -9.34 -7.44 -6.15
C GLY A 126 -8.08 -7.59 -6.99
N ILE A 127 -6.92 -7.31 -6.41
CA ILE A 127 -5.60 -7.46 -7.02
C ILE A 127 -4.77 -8.43 -6.19
N ASP A 128 -3.80 -9.07 -6.82
CA ASP A 128 -2.88 -9.98 -6.14
C ASP A 128 -1.67 -9.20 -5.58
N VAL A 129 -1.13 -9.66 -4.46
CA VAL A 129 0.07 -9.09 -3.85
C VAL A 129 1.28 -9.63 -4.60
N PRO A 130 2.15 -8.77 -5.18
CA PRO A 130 3.32 -9.27 -5.88
C PRO A 130 4.29 -9.94 -4.89
N GLU A 131 4.92 -11.05 -5.32
CA GLU A 131 5.82 -11.82 -4.47
C GLU A 131 7.20 -11.19 -4.28
N VAL A 132 7.56 -10.22 -5.12
CA VAL A 132 8.81 -9.45 -5.05
C VAL A 132 8.88 -8.52 -3.84
N SER A 133 10.09 -8.16 -3.40
CA SER A 133 10.32 -7.31 -2.23
C SER A 133 11.05 -6.02 -2.58
N ILE A 134 10.78 -4.95 -1.82
CA ILE A 134 11.55 -3.72 -1.87
C ILE A 134 12.63 -3.77 -0.78
N GLY A 135 13.86 -3.43 -1.12
CA GLY A 135 14.94 -3.27 -0.14
C GLY A 135 14.80 -1.94 0.59
N VAL A 136 14.65 -1.99 1.92
CA VAL A 136 14.45 -0.82 2.80
C VAL A 136 15.55 -0.80 3.86
N GLN A 137 16.42 0.21 3.82
CA GLN A 137 17.52 0.32 4.78
C GLN A 137 17.04 0.71 6.20
N TYR A 138 15.97 1.49 6.31
CA TYR A 138 15.47 2.00 7.60
C TYR A 138 13.98 1.67 7.83
N PRO A 139 13.63 0.42 8.20
CA PRO A 139 12.23 -0.01 8.36
C PRO A 139 11.40 0.83 9.35
N TYR A 140 12.01 1.35 10.41
CA TYR A 140 11.33 2.21 11.38
C TYR A 140 10.85 3.54 10.76
N ARG A 141 11.60 4.09 9.79
CA ARG A 141 11.21 5.31 9.06
C ARG A 141 10.08 5.02 8.09
N LEU A 142 10.09 3.82 7.50
CA LEU A 142 8.99 3.36 6.66
C LEU A 142 7.68 3.32 7.43
N SER A 143 7.66 2.83 8.67
CA SER A 143 6.44 2.81 9.48
C SER A 143 5.83 4.19 9.68
N ASN A 144 6.65 5.17 10.06
CA ASN A 144 6.20 6.55 10.24
C ASN A 144 5.70 7.17 8.93
N PHE A 145 6.37 6.86 7.81
CA PHE A 145 5.97 7.33 6.49
C PHE A 145 4.62 6.74 6.06
N ILE A 146 4.45 5.42 6.16
CA ILE A 146 3.21 4.72 5.82
C ILE A 146 2.06 5.25 6.67
N GLN A 147 2.23 5.40 7.98
CA GLN A 147 1.19 5.97 8.85
C GLN A 147 0.76 7.36 8.39
N ARG A 148 1.70 8.22 7.97
CA ARG A 148 1.38 9.57 7.49
C ARG A 148 0.55 9.56 6.21
N VAL A 149 0.90 8.72 5.24
CA VAL A 149 0.14 8.58 3.98
C VAL A 149 -1.20 7.88 4.20
N MET A 150 -1.24 6.89 5.09
CA MET A 150 -2.46 6.13 5.36
C MET A 150 -3.45 6.88 6.26
N ASN A 151 -2.98 7.83 7.06
CA ASN A 151 -3.84 8.64 7.95
C ASN A 151 -4.12 10.03 7.39
N SER A 152 -3.43 10.49 6.34
CA SER A 152 -3.79 11.74 5.69
C SER A 152 -5.19 11.64 5.08
N SER A 153 -6.00 12.65 5.33
CA SER A 153 -7.23 12.91 4.57
C SER A 153 -6.85 13.10 3.10
N SER A 154 -7.59 12.48 2.19
CA SER A 154 -7.51 12.77 0.76
C SER A 154 -7.69 14.29 0.57
N ILE A 155 -6.74 14.90 -0.14
CA ILE A 155 -6.73 16.31 -0.53
C ILE A 155 -7.78 16.53 -1.62
#